data_AF-A0A1N7S780-F1
#
_entry.id   AF-A0A1N7S780-F1
#
_cell.length_a   1.000
_cell.length_b   1.000
_cell.length_c   1.000
_cell.angle_alpha   90.00
_cell.angle_beta   90.00
_cell.angle_gamma   90.00
#
_symmetry.space_group_name_H-M   'P 1'
#
loop_
_entity.id
_entity.type
_entity.pdbx_description
1 polymer ?
#
loop_
_entity_poly.entity_id
_entity_poly.type
_entity_poly.pdbx_seq_one_letter_code
_entity_poly.pdbx_strand_id
1 'polypeptide(L)'
;MAVIDVESGGNPFAVSPKGAMGLMQLMPPTGRQQGADDLFDPAQNLLAGARLLDALLATFGDVSLALAAYNAGEGAVRKFGGGIPPYAETRRYVERVMGRVGFYQR
;
A
#
# COMPACT_ATOMS: atom_id res chain seq x y z
N MET A 1 6.45 -8.37 -3.18
CA MET A 1 5.93 -9.49 -2.36
C MET A 1 5.49 -9.05 -0.96
N ALA A 2 6.35 -8.42 -0.14
CA ALA A 2 6.00 -8.03 1.24
C ALA A 2 4.65 -7.30 1.40
N VAL A 3 4.35 -6.31 0.55
CA VAL A 3 3.07 -5.57 0.57
C VAL A 3 1.90 -6.49 0.21
N ILE A 4 2.00 -7.25 -0.88
CA ILE A 4 0.94 -8.19 -1.32
C ILE A 4 0.56 -9.17 -0.21
N ASP A 5 1.56 -9.73 0.49
CA ASP A 5 1.29 -10.65 1.58
C ASP A 5 0.53 -9.98 2.72
N VAL A 6 0.79 -8.69 2.97
CA VAL A 6 0.15 -7.92 4.06
C VAL A 6 -1.27 -7.55 3.66
N GLU A 7 -1.45 -7.19 2.40
CA GLU A 7 -2.72 -6.70 1.87
C GLU A 7 -3.72 -7.82 1.62
N SER A 8 -3.32 -8.85 0.88
CA SER A 8 -4.25 -9.88 0.37
C SER A 8 -3.83 -11.30 0.70
N GLY A 9 -2.60 -11.51 1.20
CA GLY A 9 -2.03 -12.86 1.33
C GLY A 9 -1.88 -13.57 -0.01
N GLY A 10 -1.79 -12.81 -1.12
CA GLY A 10 -1.72 -13.35 -2.48
C GLY A 10 -3.06 -13.66 -3.13
N ASN A 11 -4.19 -13.32 -2.50
CA ASN A 11 -5.52 -13.51 -3.10
C ASN A 11 -5.87 -12.36 -4.07
N PRO A 12 -5.93 -12.58 -5.39
CA PRO A 12 -6.25 -11.53 -6.36
C PRO A 12 -7.71 -11.10 -6.33
N PHE A 13 -8.59 -11.82 -5.63
CA PHE A 13 -10.02 -11.50 -5.47
C PHE A 13 -10.36 -10.94 -4.09
N ALA A 14 -9.35 -10.57 -3.29
CA ALA A 14 -9.58 -10.02 -1.96
C ALA A 14 -10.34 -8.69 -2.02
N VAL A 15 -11.33 -8.52 -1.13
CA VAL A 15 -12.08 -7.28 -0.95
C VAL A 15 -12.14 -6.94 0.54
N SER A 16 -11.65 -5.75 0.92
CA SER A 16 -11.74 -5.30 2.31
C SER A 16 -13.14 -4.78 2.65
N PRO A 17 -13.52 -4.70 3.94
CA PRO A 17 -14.77 -4.06 4.36
C PRO A 17 -14.92 -2.60 3.92
N LYS A 18 -13.79 -1.91 3.67
CA LYS A 18 -13.75 -0.53 3.18
C LYS A 18 -13.83 -0.44 1.65
N GLY A 19 -13.81 -1.57 0.94
CA GLY A 19 -13.90 -1.66 -0.52
C GLY A 19 -12.56 -1.65 -1.26
N ALA A 20 -11.45 -1.89 -0.58
CA ALA A 20 -10.13 -2.07 -1.22
C ALA A 20 -10.08 -3.44 -1.94
N MET A 21 -9.46 -3.51 -3.12
CA MET A 21 -9.58 -4.67 -4.02
C MET A 21 -8.24 -5.20 -4.52
N GLY A 22 -8.20 -6.52 -4.72
CA GLY A 22 -7.12 -7.22 -5.40
C GLY A 22 -5.85 -7.39 -4.57
N LEU A 23 -4.77 -7.80 -5.25
CA LEU A 23 -3.51 -8.21 -4.63
C LEU A 23 -2.90 -7.14 -3.71
N MET A 24 -2.95 -5.89 -4.15
CA MET A 24 -2.37 -4.73 -3.48
C MET A 24 -3.42 -3.90 -2.72
N GLN A 25 -4.66 -4.38 -2.62
CA GLN A 25 -5.77 -3.74 -1.91
C GLN A 25 -5.88 -2.25 -2.23
N LEU A 26 -6.05 -1.93 -3.51
CA LEU A 26 -6.26 -0.56 -3.96
C LEU A 26 -7.72 -0.18 -3.82
N MET A 27 -7.97 1.06 -3.40
CA MET A 27 -9.30 1.65 -3.52
C MET A 27 -9.63 1.87 -5.01
N PRO A 28 -10.88 1.64 -5.47
CA PRO A 28 -11.23 1.77 -6.88
C PRO A 28 -10.84 3.11 -7.53
N PRO A 29 -11.04 4.29 -6.88
CA PRO A 29 -10.58 5.55 -7.45
C PRO A 29 -9.05 5.62 -7.61
N THR A 30 -8.30 5.12 -6.61
CA THR A 30 -6.84 5.06 -6.65
C THR A 30 -6.34 4.12 -7.75
N GLY A 31 -6.96 2.96 -7.90
CA GLY A 31 -6.67 2.00 -8.97
C GLY A 31 -6.75 2.64 -10.36
N ARG A 32 -7.87 3.32 -10.63
CA ARG A 32 -8.09 4.01 -11.91
C ARG A 32 -7.08 5.13 -12.15
N GLN A 33 -6.77 5.92 -11.12
CA GLN A 33 -5.73 6.96 -11.20
C GLN A 33 -4.35 6.41 -11.56
N GLN A 34 -4.08 5.15 -11.21
CA GLN A 34 -2.84 4.45 -11.51
C GLN A 34 -2.91 3.55 -12.76
N GLY A 35 -4.02 3.63 -13.50
CA GLY A 35 -4.21 2.94 -14.78
C GLY A 35 -4.66 1.48 -14.68
N ALA A 36 -5.33 1.08 -13.59
CA ALA A 36 -6.04 -0.19 -13.52
C ALA A 36 -7.54 0.01 -13.78
N ASP A 37 -8.03 -0.61 -14.85
CA ASP A 37 -9.45 -0.63 -15.21
C ASP A 37 -10.18 -1.78 -14.50
N ASP A 38 -9.48 -2.90 -14.28
CA ASP A 38 -9.94 -4.03 -13.46
C ASP A 38 -8.96 -4.28 -12.31
N LEU A 39 -9.44 -4.12 -11.08
CA LEU A 39 -8.63 -4.36 -9.88
C LEU A 39 -8.53 -5.83 -9.47
N PHE A 40 -9.33 -6.72 -10.08
CA PHE A 40 -9.19 -8.16 -9.92
C PHE A 40 -8.25 -8.78 -10.96
N ASP A 41 -7.89 -8.05 -12.02
CA ASP A 41 -6.78 -8.42 -12.89
C ASP A 41 -5.45 -8.28 -12.11
N PRO A 42 -4.73 -9.38 -11.84
CA PRO A 42 -3.53 -9.35 -11.01
C PRO A 42 -2.42 -8.46 -11.56
N ALA A 43 -2.28 -8.41 -12.90
CA ALA A 43 -1.21 -7.65 -13.54
C ALA A 43 -1.49 -6.15 -13.47
N GLN A 44 -2.72 -5.73 -13.74
CA GLN A 44 -3.15 -4.34 -13.60
C GLN A 44 -3.05 -3.88 -12.15
N ASN A 45 -3.55 -4.68 -11.21
CA ASN A 45 -3.52 -4.34 -9.78
C ASN A 45 -2.08 -4.19 -9.26
N LEU A 46 -1.20 -5.13 -9.64
CA LEU A 46 0.21 -5.09 -9.27
C LEU A 46 0.92 -3.87 -9.85
N LEU A 47 0.71 -3.57 -11.13
CA LEU A 47 1.33 -2.43 -11.78
C LEU A 47 0.84 -1.11 -11.19
N ALA A 48 -0.47 -0.98 -10.95
CA ALA A 48 -1.06 0.20 -10.33
C ALA A 48 -0.53 0.43 -8.90
N GLY A 49 -0.46 -0.63 -8.09
CA GLY A 49 0.04 -0.51 -6.72
C GLY A 49 1.54 -0.28 -6.67
N ALA A 50 2.32 -0.84 -7.60
CA ALA A 50 3.75 -0.54 -7.73
C ALA A 50 4.00 0.93 -8.11
N ARG A 51 3.24 1.48 -9.06
CA ARG A 51 3.30 2.92 -9.42
C ARG A 51 2.96 3.82 -8.23
N LEU A 52 1.92 3.46 -7.47
CA LEU A 52 1.57 4.21 -6.27
C LEU A 52 2.70 4.19 -5.25
N LEU A 53 3.26 3.01 -4.94
CA LEU A 53 4.38 2.90 -4.01
C LEU A 53 5.60 3.69 -4.46
N ASP A 54 5.93 3.66 -5.76
CA ASP A 54 7.03 4.42 -6.33
C ASP A 54 6.82 5.94 -6.18
N ALA A 55 5.62 6.43 -6.49
CA ALA A 55 5.26 7.84 -6.30
C ALA A 55 5.33 8.28 -4.83
N LEU A 56 4.88 7.43 -3.90
CA LEU A 56 4.96 7.70 -2.46
C LEU A 56 6.41 7.69 -1.97
N LEU A 57 7.22 6.74 -2.45
CA LEU A 57 8.64 6.69 -2.11
C LEU A 57 9.40 7.91 -2.62
N ALA A 58 9.13 8.35 -3.85
CA ALA A 58 9.67 9.58 -4.39
C ALA A 58 9.24 10.83 -3.59
N THR A 59 8.01 10.82 -3.06
CA THR A 59 7.45 11.94 -2.28
C THR A 59 8.05 12.03 -0.88
N PHE A 60 8.24 10.91 -0.19
CA PHE A 60 8.64 10.89 1.23
C PHE A 60 10.11 10.54 1.46
N GLY A 61 10.79 9.91 0.49
CA GLY A 61 12.21 9.53 0.59
C GLY A 61 12.53 8.44 1.62
N ASP A 62 11.53 7.96 2.35
CA ASP A 62 11.66 6.92 3.38
C ASP A 62 10.60 5.83 3.17
N VAL A 63 11.02 4.58 3.23
CA VAL A 63 10.16 3.42 2.97
C VAL A 63 9.04 3.32 4.02
N SER A 64 9.34 3.61 5.29
CA SER A 64 8.34 3.52 6.37
C SER A 64 7.28 4.59 6.21
N LEU A 65 7.65 5.80 5.79
CA LEU A 65 6.73 6.89 5.48
C LEU A 65 5.90 6.60 4.22
N ALA A 66 6.50 6.04 3.17
CA ALA A 66 5.77 5.63 1.97
C ALA A 66 4.71 4.57 2.31
N LEU A 67 5.05 3.58 3.14
CA LEU A 67 4.10 2.56 3.61
C LEU A 67 3.01 3.16 4.51
N ALA A 68 3.35 4.12 5.36
CA ALA A 68 2.37 4.83 6.17
C ALA A 68 1.39 5.61 5.29
N ALA A 69 1.89 6.29 4.24
CA ALA A 69 1.06 7.01 3.28
C ALA A 69 0.21 6.07 2.42
N TYR A 70 0.73 4.88 2.08
CA TYR A 70 -0.03 3.87 1.34
C TYR A 70 -1.26 3.41 2.12
N ASN A 71 -1.11 3.20 3.44
CA ASN A 71 -2.19 2.73 4.30
C ASN A 71 -3.14 3.86 4.78
N ALA A 72 -2.60 5.01 5.19
CA ALA A 72 -3.36 6.09 5.83
C ALA A 72 -3.66 7.28 4.91
N GLY A 73 -3.08 7.30 3.71
CA GLY A 73 -3.09 8.43 2.80
C GLY A 73 -1.98 9.46 3.09
N GLU A 74 -1.49 10.10 2.03
CA GLU A 74 -0.46 11.16 2.12
C GLU A 74 -0.84 12.30 3.05
N GLY A 75 -2.12 12.71 3.01
CA GLY A 75 -2.63 13.80 3.84
C GLY A 75 -2.47 13.53 5.32
N ALA A 76 -2.59 12.27 5.76
CA ALA A 76 -2.34 11.90 7.14
C ALA A 76 -0.86 12.08 7.50
N VAL A 77 0.06 11.54 6.70
CA VAL A 77 1.51 11.68 6.95
C VAL A 77 1.93 13.15 6.99
N ARG A 78 1.44 13.96 6.05
CA ARG A 78 1.70 15.42 6.03
C ARG A 78 1.12 16.12 7.26
N LYS A 79 -0.10 15.79 7.67
CA LYS A 79 -0.76 16.34 8.87
C LYS A 79 0.04 16.08 10.15
N PHE A 80 0.71 14.92 10.24
CA PHE A 80 1.55 14.57 11.38
C PHE A 80 3.03 14.91 11.15
N GLY A 81 3.30 16.00 10.42
CA GLY A 81 4.65 16.58 10.30
C GLY A 81 5.62 15.77 9.46
N GLY A 82 5.12 14.91 8.56
CA GLY A 82 5.95 13.99 7.79
C GLY A 82 6.36 12.74 8.57
N GLY A 83 5.73 12.47 9.72
CA GLY A 83 5.93 11.24 10.50
C GLY A 83 4.84 10.19 10.24
N ILE A 84 5.07 8.98 10.73
CA ILE A 84 4.04 7.92 10.75
C ILE A 84 2.87 8.40 11.64
N PRO A 85 1.63 8.51 11.11
CA PRO A 85 0.48 8.94 11.88
C PRO A 85 0.28 8.05 13.11
N PRO A 86 -0.21 8.59 14.24
CA PRO A 86 -0.38 7.84 15.47
C PRO A 86 -1.57 6.87 15.45
N TYR A 87 -1.95 6.36 14.27
CA TYR A 87 -3.00 5.38 14.06
C TYR A 87 -2.45 3.98 14.34
N ALA A 88 -3.13 3.23 15.21
CA ALA A 88 -2.70 1.89 15.58
C ALA A 88 -2.64 0.93 14.37
N GLU A 89 -3.60 1.05 13.44
CA GLU A 89 -3.63 0.30 12.18
C GLU A 89 -2.38 0.58 11.34
N THR A 90 -2.05 1.85 11.12
CA THR A 90 -0.92 2.27 10.28
C THR A 90 0.43 1.89 10.86
N ARG A 91 0.65 2.06 12.17
CA ARG A 91 1.91 1.62 12.81
C ARG A 91 2.13 0.11 12.67
N ARG A 92 1.09 -0.68 12.97
CA ARG A 92 1.13 -2.14 12.80
C ARG A 92 1.33 -2.55 11.35
N TYR A 93 0.73 -1.82 10.40
CA TYR A 93 0.90 -2.05 8.98
C TYR A 93 2.36 -1.88 8.57
N VAL A 94 2.98 -0.74 8.92
CA VAL A 94 4.39 -0.47 8.62
C VAL A 94 5.30 -1.54 9.22
N GLU A 95 5.12 -1.87 10.50
CA GLU A 95 5.89 -2.92 11.19
C GLU A 95 5.79 -4.28 10.47
N ARG A 96 4.58 -4.70 10.10
CA ARG A 96 4.33 -5.97 9.38
C ARG A 96 5.02 -6.01 8.02
N VAL A 97 4.90 -4.94 7.23
CA VAL A 97 5.50 -4.90 5.88
C VAL A 97 7.02 -4.90 6.00
N MET A 98 7.60 -4.05 6.86
CA MET A 98 9.04 -3.96 7.04
C MET A 98 9.66 -5.27 7.54
N GLY A 99 8.96 -5.98 8.45
CA GLY A 99 9.37 -7.32 8.88
C GLY A 99 9.42 -8.34 7.73
N ARG A 100 8.53 -8.23 6.75
CA ARG A 100 8.54 -9.09 5.55
C ARG A 100 9.56 -8.65 4.51
N VAL A 101 9.83 -7.36 4.34
CA VAL A 101 10.89 -6.87 3.44
C VAL A 101 12.24 -7.48 3.81
N GLY A 102 12.59 -7.50 5.10
CA GLY A 102 13.83 -8.13 5.58
C GLY A 102 13.87 -9.66 5.42
N PHE A 103 12.73 -10.31 5.20
CA PHE A 103 12.67 -11.74 4.84
C PHE A 103 12.94 -11.95 3.35
N TYR A 104 12.40 -11.10 2.47
CA TYR A 104 12.55 -11.22 1.02
C TYR A 104 13.87 -10.67 0.44
N GLN A 105 14.62 -9.88 1.22
CA GLN A 105 15.94 -9.36 0.82
C GLN A 105 17.12 -10.29 1.20
N ARG A 106 16.83 -11.49 1.72
CA ARG A 106 17.82 -12.52 2.05
C ARG A 106 17.86 -13.62 1.02
#